data_AF-A0A2G2VQE4-F1
#
_entry.id   AF-A0A2G2VQE4-F1
#
_cell.length_a   1.000
_cell.length_b   1.000
_cell.length_c   1.000
_cell.angle_alpha   90.00
_cell.angle_beta   90.00
_cell.angle_gamma   90.00
#
_symmetry.space_group_name_H-M   'P 1'
#
loop_
_entity.id
_entity.type
_entity.pdbx_description
1 polymer ?
#
loop_
_entity_poly.entity_id
_entity_poly.type
_entity_poly.pdbx_seq_one_letter_code
_entity_poly.pdbx_strand_id
1 'polypeptide(L)'
;MNDLVNDLAQIASSKLCVRLEECQGSHMLEQSRHLSYSMGEDGEFMQLNPLSKSEQLRTLFPINIQYLYLRPKLSKRVLDNILPSLRSLRALSLSGYGIVEMTNDLFIKLKLLRFLDLSQTMIKMLPDSICKLYNLETLLLLDCSYLQELPLQMEALINLRHLDISNTSRLKMLLPLSKLKSLQVVVGAKFLLGGLRMEELGELHNLYGSVSILELQNVVDRKEALKEKMREKNHVEKLSLEWSGSIANNSQTERDILDKRAI
;
A
#
# COMPACT_ATOMS: atom_id res chain seq x y z
N MET A 1 24.67 -11.33 0.09
CA MET A 1 25.52 -10.15 -0.18
C MET A 1 26.92 -10.51 0.33
N ASN A 2 27.98 -10.14 -0.39
CA ASN A 2 29.35 -10.52 -0.02
C ASN A 2 29.79 -9.65 1.19
N ASP A 3 30.40 -10.23 2.23
CA ASP A 3 30.65 -9.54 3.50
C ASP A 3 31.47 -8.25 3.33
N LEU A 4 32.47 -8.27 2.43
CA LEU A 4 33.25 -7.11 2.03
C LEU A 4 32.43 -5.93 1.48
N VAL A 5 31.35 -6.22 0.74
CA VAL A 5 30.48 -5.17 0.17
C VAL A 5 29.61 -4.58 1.28
N ASN A 6 29.19 -5.39 2.25
CA ASN A 6 28.44 -4.93 3.42
C ASN A 6 29.33 -4.05 4.31
N ASP A 7 30.55 -4.47 4.61
CA ASP A 7 31.50 -3.70 5.44
C ASP A 7 31.82 -2.34 4.80
N LEU A 8 32.08 -2.32 3.49
CA LEU A 8 32.30 -1.09 2.74
C LEU A 8 31.07 -0.17 2.78
N ALA A 9 29.86 -0.73 2.62
CA ALA A 9 28.61 0.04 2.69
C ALA A 9 28.39 0.63 4.09
N GLN A 10 28.70 -0.11 5.15
CA GLN A 10 28.62 0.40 6.52
C GLN A 10 29.57 1.57 6.75
N ILE A 11 30.84 1.44 6.35
CA ILE A 11 31.83 2.52 6.47
C ILE A 11 31.39 3.77 5.68
N ALA A 12 30.92 3.59 4.44
CA ALA A 12 30.50 4.70 3.58
C ALA A 12 29.20 5.38 4.06
N SER A 13 28.29 4.62 4.67
CA SER A 13 26.99 5.12 5.15
C SER A 13 27.10 6.05 6.38
N SER A 14 28.26 6.10 7.03
CA SER A 14 28.52 6.83 8.28
C SER A 14 27.56 6.42 9.42
N LYS A 15 27.55 7.16 10.55
CA LYS A 15 26.59 6.95 11.66
C LYS A 15 25.13 7.32 11.29
N LEU A 16 24.81 7.55 10.02
CA LEU A 16 23.49 7.98 9.55
C LEU A 16 22.54 6.80 9.29
N CYS A 17 23.08 5.61 8.99
CA CYS A 17 22.32 4.39 8.77
C CYS A 17 22.63 3.39 9.89
N VAL A 18 21.63 3.02 10.69
CA VAL A 18 21.86 2.18 11.87
C VAL A 18 20.77 1.11 11.99
N ARG A 19 21.15 -0.07 12.46
CA ARG A 19 20.20 -1.09 12.89
C ARG A 19 19.75 -0.82 14.31
N LEU A 20 18.46 -0.88 14.56
CA LEU A 20 17.88 -0.56 15.85
C LEU A 20 18.46 -1.46 16.96
N GLU A 21 18.69 -2.74 16.65
CA GLU A 21 19.26 -3.71 17.58
C GLU A 21 20.75 -3.45 17.91
N GLU A 22 21.46 -2.76 17.03
CA GLU A 22 22.90 -2.45 17.16
C GLU A 22 23.13 -1.11 17.88
N CYS A 23 22.06 -0.38 18.24
CA CYS A 23 22.15 0.94 18.86
C CYS A 23 22.62 0.85 20.32
N GLN A 24 23.86 1.26 20.57
CA GLN A 24 24.41 1.42 21.92
C GLN A 24 24.13 2.84 22.44
N GLY A 25 22.93 3.07 22.96
CA GLY A 25 22.53 4.32 23.62
C GLY A 25 21.85 5.36 22.71
N SER A 26 21.21 6.37 23.33
CA SER A 26 20.35 7.33 22.61
C SER A 26 21.11 8.26 21.66
N HIS A 27 22.38 8.57 21.94
CA HIS A 27 23.19 9.45 21.11
C HIS A 27 23.39 8.91 19.68
N MET A 28 23.52 7.60 19.50
CA MET A 28 23.62 7.00 18.15
C MET A 28 22.30 7.15 17.39
N LEU A 29 21.19 6.90 18.07
CA LEU A 29 19.84 7.04 17.51
C LEU A 29 19.58 8.49 17.08
N GLU A 30 19.89 9.47 17.92
CA GLU A 30 19.60 10.88 17.68
C GLU A 30 20.30 11.46 16.43
N GLN A 31 21.46 10.90 16.06
CA GLN A 31 22.21 11.26 14.84
C GLN A 31 21.79 10.46 13.60
N SER A 32 21.02 9.39 13.78
CA SER A 32 20.62 8.51 12.70
C SER A 32 19.54 9.16 11.83
N ARG A 33 19.67 9.00 10.52
CA ARG A 33 18.66 9.41 9.53
C ARG A 33 17.88 8.23 8.98
N HIS A 34 18.47 7.05 8.97
CA HIS A 34 17.88 5.86 8.41
C HIS A 34 18.04 4.72 9.40
N LEU A 35 16.92 4.20 9.89
CA LEU A 35 16.90 3.06 10.78
C LEU A 35 16.29 1.86 10.09
N SER A 36 16.97 0.74 10.23
CA SER A 36 16.39 -0.58 9.97
C SER A 36 16.17 -1.32 11.28
N TYR A 37 15.19 -2.20 11.35
CA TYR A 37 14.90 -3.00 12.53
C TYR A 37 14.51 -4.42 12.15
N SER A 38 14.93 -5.40 12.93
CA SER A 38 14.49 -6.79 12.81
C SER A 38 13.04 -6.88 13.23
N MET A 39 12.22 -7.54 12.42
CA MET A 39 10.81 -7.70 12.75
C MET A 39 10.66 -8.61 13.98
N GLY A 40 10.24 -8.00 15.09
CA GLY A 40 10.03 -8.65 16.38
C GLY A 40 8.76 -8.16 17.08
N GLU A 41 8.62 -8.48 18.37
CA GLU A 41 7.56 -7.91 19.21
C GLU A 41 7.82 -6.42 19.51
N ASP A 42 7.05 -5.81 20.42
CA ASP A 42 7.10 -4.36 20.69
C ASP A 42 8.45 -3.82 21.23
N GLY A 43 9.35 -4.70 21.66
CA GLY A 43 10.54 -4.37 22.46
C GLY A 43 11.48 -3.38 21.77
N GLU A 44 11.72 -3.57 20.47
CA GLU A 44 12.65 -2.75 19.70
C GLU A 44 12.09 -1.33 19.48
N PHE A 45 10.79 -1.18 19.23
CA PHE A 45 10.18 0.13 19.02
C PHE A 45 10.25 1.03 20.26
N MET A 46 10.32 0.45 21.46
CA MET A 46 10.50 1.22 22.69
C MET A 46 11.83 1.99 22.72
N GLN A 47 12.83 1.55 21.96
CA GLN A 47 14.10 2.24 21.82
C GLN A 47 13.99 3.53 21.00
N LEU A 48 12.89 3.72 20.25
CA LEU A 48 12.65 4.94 19.46
C LEU A 48 12.09 6.10 20.28
N ASN A 49 11.72 5.90 21.56
CA ASN A 49 11.21 6.96 22.43
C ASN A 49 12.10 8.24 22.48
N PRO A 50 13.45 8.16 22.53
CA PRO A 50 14.32 9.33 22.50
C PRO A 50 14.20 10.15 21.20
N LEU A 51 13.81 9.51 20.09
CA LEU A 51 13.69 10.16 18.78
C LEU A 51 12.47 11.07 18.65
N SER A 52 11.55 11.04 19.63
CA SER A 52 10.42 11.98 19.69
C SER A 52 10.83 13.46 19.67
N LYS A 53 12.08 13.76 20.05
CA LYS A 53 12.67 15.11 20.02
C LYS A 53 13.64 15.31 18.85
N SER A 54 13.99 14.27 18.11
CA SER A 54 14.94 14.35 16.99
C SER A 54 14.20 14.61 15.68
N GLU A 55 14.74 15.53 14.88
CA GLU A 55 14.25 15.85 13.54
C GLU A 55 15.10 15.19 12.43
N GLN A 56 15.97 14.24 12.80
CA GLN A 56 16.88 13.63 11.84
C GLN A 56 16.33 12.37 11.18
N LEU A 57 15.50 11.58 11.90
CA LEU A 57 15.03 10.31 11.39
C LEU A 57 14.09 10.49 10.19
N ARG A 58 14.49 9.95 9.04
CA ARG A 58 13.78 10.02 7.76
C ARG A 58 13.25 8.67 7.30
N THR A 59 13.86 7.57 7.73
CA THR A 59 13.50 6.24 7.24
C THR A 59 13.43 5.26 8.39
N LEU A 60 12.38 4.45 8.43
CA LEU A 60 12.20 3.35 9.38
C LEU A 60 11.68 2.12 8.63
N PHE A 61 12.52 1.09 8.46
CA PHE A 61 12.24 -0.08 7.62
C PHE A 61 12.51 -1.40 8.34
N PRO A 62 11.66 -2.42 8.16
CA PRO A 62 11.96 -3.75 8.66
C PRO A 62 13.06 -4.38 7.81
N ILE A 63 13.99 -5.06 8.45
CA ILE A 63 14.91 -6.02 7.85
C ILE A 63 14.43 -7.42 8.20
N ASN A 64 14.61 -8.35 7.25
CA ASN A 64 14.27 -9.76 7.41
C ASN A 64 12.75 -10.04 7.59
N ILE A 65 11.97 -9.81 6.54
CA ILE A 65 10.52 -10.14 6.47
C ILE A 65 10.30 -11.67 6.30
N GLN A 66 11.33 -12.50 6.52
CA GLN A 66 11.28 -13.93 6.22
C GLN A 66 10.38 -14.68 7.22
N TYR A 67 9.28 -15.22 6.70
CA TYR A 67 8.56 -16.39 7.22
C TYR A 67 8.22 -16.39 8.71
N LEU A 68 7.86 -15.25 9.29
CA LEU A 68 7.18 -15.27 10.58
C LEU A 68 5.77 -15.80 10.36
N TYR A 69 5.58 -17.11 10.57
CA TYR A 69 4.26 -17.77 10.60
C TYR A 69 3.24 -17.02 11.47
N LEU A 70 3.70 -16.21 12.42
CA LEU A 70 2.90 -15.61 13.48
C LEU A 70 2.65 -14.10 13.36
N ARG A 71 3.05 -13.40 12.27
CA ARG A 71 2.86 -11.94 12.04
C ARG A 71 2.88 -11.11 13.35
N PRO A 72 4.06 -10.67 13.83
CA PRO A 72 4.17 -10.05 15.14
C PRO A 72 3.21 -8.87 15.29
N LYS A 73 2.71 -8.65 16.50
CA LYS A 73 1.79 -7.54 16.78
C LYS A 73 2.58 -6.30 17.14
N LEU A 74 2.05 -5.15 16.76
CA LEU A 74 2.42 -3.86 17.33
C LEU A 74 1.37 -3.45 18.35
N SER A 75 1.81 -3.07 19.53
CA SER A 75 0.98 -2.45 20.55
C SER A 75 0.43 -1.11 20.07
N LYS A 76 -0.75 -0.77 20.60
CA LYS A 76 -1.34 0.56 20.45
C LYS A 76 -0.39 1.66 20.92
N ARG A 77 0.47 1.40 21.92
CA ARG A 77 1.47 2.38 22.37
C ARG A 77 2.44 2.77 21.26
N VAL A 78 2.93 1.81 20.46
CA VAL A 78 3.84 2.10 19.35
C VAL A 78 3.12 2.92 18.29
N LEU A 79 1.93 2.50 17.88
CA LEU A 79 1.12 3.17 16.87
C LEU A 79 0.67 4.57 17.30
N ASP A 80 0.25 4.76 18.56
CA ASP A 80 -0.42 5.98 18.99
C ASP A 80 0.53 7.02 19.59
N ASN A 81 1.66 6.57 20.14
CA ASN A 81 2.59 7.47 20.83
C ASN A 81 3.95 7.58 20.14
N ILE A 82 4.53 6.45 19.73
CA ILE A 82 5.91 6.42 19.22
C ILE A 82 5.94 6.88 17.77
N LEU A 83 5.23 6.22 16.86
CA LEU A 83 5.25 6.56 15.43
C LEU A 83 4.84 8.02 15.15
N PRO A 84 3.75 8.58 15.74
CA PRO A 84 3.35 9.95 15.49
C PRO A 84 4.35 11.00 16.00
N SER A 85 5.29 10.61 16.86
CA SER A 85 6.36 11.49 17.35
C SER A 85 7.49 11.68 16.33
N LEU A 86 7.63 10.78 15.35
CA LEU A 86 8.71 10.75 14.37
C LEU A 86 8.40 11.66 13.16
N ARG A 87 8.21 12.97 13.42
CA ARG A 87 7.67 13.96 12.47
C ARG A 87 8.49 14.16 11.19
N SER A 88 9.77 13.80 11.23
CA SER A 88 10.69 13.93 10.10
C SER A 88 10.74 12.73 9.16
N LEU A 89 9.95 11.69 9.44
CA LEU A 89 9.85 10.52 8.59
C LEU A 89 9.39 10.88 7.19
N ARG A 90 10.11 10.32 6.22
CA ARG A 90 9.84 10.38 4.78
C ARG A 90 9.49 9.02 4.21
N ALA A 91 9.97 7.94 4.83
CA ALA A 91 9.67 6.60 4.40
C ALA A 91 9.46 5.69 5.61
N LEU A 92 8.30 5.04 5.68
CA LEU A 92 7.90 4.14 6.75
C LEU A 92 7.40 2.83 6.13
N SER A 93 7.95 1.70 6.58
CA SER A 93 7.39 0.39 6.32
C SER A 93 7.03 -0.30 7.63
N LEU A 94 5.80 -0.78 7.70
CA LEU A 94 5.25 -1.67 8.74
C LEU A 94 4.78 -2.98 8.11
N SER A 95 5.35 -3.31 6.94
CA SER A 95 4.98 -4.51 6.19
C SER A 95 5.17 -5.76 7.03
N GLY A 96 4.26 -6.74 6.91
CA GLY A 96 4.29 -8.02 7.62
C GLY A 96 3.79 -8.02 9.06
N TYR A 97 3.55 -6.86 9.69
CA TYR A 97 2.99 -6.80 11.04
C TYR A 97 1.51 -7.22 11.08
N GLY A 98 1.09 -7.84 12.18
CA GLY A 98 -0.29 -8.23 12.48
C GLY A 98 -1.21 -7.05 12.84
N ILE A 99 -1.08 -5.92 12.15
CA ILE A 99 -1.90 -4.72 12.35
C ILE A 99 -3.31 -5.00 11.82
N VAL A 100 -4.32 -4.91 12.69
CA VAL A 100 -5.74 -5.11 12.34
C VAL A 100 -6.48 -3.78 12.21
N GLU A 101 -6.12 -2.82 13.07
CA GLU A 101 -6.69 -1.47 13.14
C GLU A 101 -5.58 -0.46 13.41
N MET A 102 -5.79 0.78 12.96
CA MET A 102 -4.92 1.92 13.26
C MET A 102 -5.77 3.06 13.80
N THR A 103 -5.21 3.88 14.69
CA THR A 103 -5.92 5.05 15.19
C THR A 103 -6.05 6.12 14.11
N ASN A 104 -7.17 6.85 14.17
CA ASN A 104 -7.48 7.86 13.17
C ASN A 104 -6.46 9.00 13.12
N ASP A 105 -5.68 9.25 14.16
CA ASP A 105 -4.75 10.39 14.24
C ASP A 105 -3.30 10.06 13.86
N LEU A 106 -2.97 8.79 13.62
CA LEU A 106 -1.61 8.27 13.40
C LEU A 106 -0.80 9.13 12.40
N PHE A 107 -1.39 9.45 11.25
CA PHE A 107 -0.69 10.13 10.16
C PHE A 107 -0.77 11.66 10.21
N ILE A 108 -1.48 12.24 11.19
CA ILE A 108 -1.67 13.70 11.26
C ILE A 108 -0.32 14.43 11.36
N LYS A 109 0.63 13.88 12.13
CA LYS A 109 1.93 14.53 12.40
C LYS A 109 3.03 14.16 11.40
N LEU A 110 2.81 13.15 10.55
CA LEU A 110 3.82 12.61 9.62
C LEU A 110 3.80 13.32 8.26
N LYS A 111 3.79 14.66 8.26
CA LYS A 111 3.57 15.46 7.03
C LYS A 111 4.64 15.32 5.96
N LEU A 112 5.84 14.88 6.32
CA LEU A 112 6.95 14.71 5.40
C LEU A 112 6.99 13.32 4.75
N LEU A 113 6.05 12.44 5.09
CA LEU A 113 5.99 11.08 4.57
C LEU A 113 5.71 11.07 3.07
N ARG A 114 6.54 10.34 2.33
CA ARG A 114 6.50 10.15 0.87
C ARG A 114 6.31 8.69 0.49
N PHE A 115 6.73 7.77 1.35
CA PHE A 115 6.59 6.34 1.14
C PHE A 115 5.96 5.72 2.38
N LEU A 116 4.88 4.97 2.17
CA LEU A 116 4.21 4.19 3.20
C LEU A 116 3.96 2.78 2.69
N ASP A 117 4.49 1.79 3.40
CA ASP A 117 4.29 0.39 3.12
C ASP A 117 3.60 -0.30 4.30
N LEU A 118 2.38 -0.77 4.05
CA LEU A 118 1.54 -1.52 4.97
C LEU A 118 1.23 -2.92 4.41
N SER A 119 2.04 -3.39 3.46
CA SER A 119 1.85 -4.68 2.80
C SER A 119 1.83 -5.83 3.81
N GLN A 120 1.13 -6.91 3.49
CA GLN A 120 1.04 -8.11 4.33
C GLN A 120 0.56 -7.82 5.76
N THR A 121 -0.16 -6.73 5.99
CA THR A 121 -0.87 -6.48 7.26
C THR A 121 -2.24 -7.14 7.26
N MET A 122 -2.92 -7.14 8.40
CA MET A 122 -4.28 -7.68 8.57
C MET A 122 -5.33 -6.56 8.62
N ILE A 123 -4.98 -5.39 8.08
CA ILE A 123 -5.75 -4.18 8.28
C ILE A 123 -7.08 -4.27 7.56
N LYS A 124 -8.15 -3.87 8.25
CA LYS A 124 -9.51 -3.89 7.67
C LYS A 124 -9.87 -2.59 6.96
N MET A 125 -9.41 -1.46 7.49
CA MET A 125 -9.65 -0.11 6.98
C MET A 125 -8.44 0.76 7.29
N LEU A 126 -8.05 1.64 6.37
CA LEU A 126 -7.04 2.66 6.64
C LEU A 126 -7.67 3.82 7.43
N PRO A 127 -6.93 4.48 8.34
CA PRO A 127 -7.44 5.64 9.07
C PRO A 127 -7.57 6.84 8.14
N ASP A 128 -8.59 7.68 8.35
CA ASP A 128 -8.85 8.87 7.52
C ASP A 128 -7.69 9.87 7.51
N SER A 129 -6.84 9.89 8.55
CA SER A 129 -5.65 10.76 8.55
C SER A 129 -4.65 10.43 7.46
N ILE A 130 -4.69 9.26 6.82
CA ILE A 130 -3.83 8.96 5.68
C ILE A 130 -4.04 10.00 4.57
N CYS A 131 -5.27 10.48 4.37
CA CYS A 131 -5.62 11.53 3.40
C CYS A 131 -5.02 12.91 3.75
N LYS A 132 -4.37 13.05 4.91
CA LYS A 132 -3.64 14.26 5.31
C LYS A 132 -2.15 14.20 4.95
N LEU A 133 -1.70 13.14 4.28
CA LEU A 133 -0.34 12.95 3.78
C LEU A 133 -0.22 13.47 2.34
N TYR A 134 -0.36 14.78 2.15
CA TYR A 134 -0.31 15.40 0.81
C TYR A 134 1.04 15.24 0.09
N ASN A 135 2.11 14.88 0.80
CA ASN A 135 3.43 14.57 0.23
C ASN A 135 3.62 13.07 -0.10
N LEU A 136 2.62 12.22 0.17
CA LEU A 136 2.74 10.79 -0.08
C LEU A 136 2.84 10.54 -1.58
N GLU A 137 3.92 9.88 -2.00
CA GLU A 137 4.22 9.54 -3.39
C GLU A 137 3.93 8.05 -3.67
N THR A 138 4.13 7.18 -2.67
CA THR A 138 3.96 5.72 -2.80
C THR A 138 3.20 5.16 -1.61
N LEU A 139 2.15 4.38 -1.89
CA LEU A 139 1.37 3.62 -0.93
C LEU A 139 1.32 2.15 -1.35
N LEU A 140 1.87 1.26 -0.52
CA LEU A 140 1.86 -0.18 -0.75
C LEU A 140 0.91 -0.88 0.24
N LEU A 141 -0.03 -1.65 -0.32
CA LEU A 141 -1.05 -2.43 0.37
C LEU A 141 -1.12 -3.87 -0.16
N LEU A 142 -0.02 -4.35 -0.76
CA LEU A 142 0.11 -5.70 -1.29
C LEU A 142 -0.25 -6.73 -0.20
N ASP A 143 -1.03 -7.76 -0.54
CA ASP A 143 -1.42 -8.85 0.36
C ASP A 143 -2.18 -8.42 1.64
N CYS A 144 -2.80 -7.22 1.63
CA CYS A 144 -3.76 -6.80 2.66
C CYS A 144 -5.12 -7.46 2.44
N SER A 145 -5.20 -8.78 2.62
CA SER A 145 -6.37 -9.60 2.29
C SER A 145 -7.65 -9.28 3.09
N TYR A 146 -7.52 -8.58 4.22
CA TYR A 146 -8.64 -8.17 5.06
C TYR A 146 -9.16 -6.76 4.80
N LEU A 147 -8.47 -5.98 3.96
CA LEU A 147 -8.83 -4.60 3.64
C LEU A 147 -10.15 -4.59 2.86
N GLN A 148 -11.14 -3.84 3.36
CA GLN A 148 -12.49 -3.81 2.79
C GLN A 148 -12.75 -2.55 1.95
N GLU A 149 -12.19 -1.43 2.40
CA GLU A 149 -12.37 -0.11 1.79
C GLU A 149 -11.10 0.73 1.95
N LEU A 150 -10.91 1.65 1.01
CA LEU A 150 -9.96 2.75 1.15
C LEU A 150 -10.73 4.01 1.60
N PRO A 151 -10.09 4.99 2.25
CA PRO A 151 -10.77 6.19 2.74
C PRO A 151 -11.43 6.99 1.63
N LEU A 152 -12.53 7.68 1.94
CA LEU A 152 -13.33 8.39 0.94
C LEU A 152 -12.61 9.58 0.28
N GLN A 153 -11.66 10.20 0.99
CA GLN A 153 -10.98 11.44 0.58
C GLN A 153 -9.60 11.18 -0.04
N MET A 154 -9.42 10.03 -0.70
CA MET A 154 -8.13 9.65 -1.30
C MET A 154 -7.64 10.70 -2.31
N GLU A 155 -8.52 11.48 -2.95
CA GLU A 155 -8.17 12.61 -3.83
C GLU A 155 -7.32 13.69 -3.16
N ALA A 156 -7.29 13.75 -1.83
CA ALA A 156 -6.43 14.65 -1.07
C ALA A 156 -4.93 14.27 -1.15
N LEU A 157 -4.62 13.04 -1.58
CA LEU A 157 -3.26 12.56 -1.82
C LEU A 157 -2.73 13.08 -3.16
N ILE A 158 -2.61 14.41 -3.27
CA ILE A 158 -2.32 15.13 -4.51
C ILE A 158 -0.97 14.76 -5.16
N ASN A 159 -0.03 14.19 -4.41
CA ASN A 159 1.28 13.76 -4.92
C ASN A 159 1.41 12.23 -5.07
N LEU A 160 0.35 11.46 -4.82
CA LEU A 160 0.41 10.00 -4.89
C LEU A 160 0.61 9.58 -6.34
N ARG A 161 1.71 8.88 -6.60
CA ARG A 161 2.13 8.39 -7.92
C ARG A 161 2.00 6.89 -8.04
N HIS A 162 2.24 6.15 -6.96
CA HIS A 162 2.24 4.70 -6.97
C HIS A 162 1.30 4.14 -5.90
N LEU A 163 0.34 3.32 -6.32
CA LEU A 163 -0.57 2.61 -5.45
C LEU A 163 -0.54 1.11 -5.80
N ASP A 164 -0.09 0.28 -4.86
CA ASP A 164 -0.17 -1.17 -4.98
C ASP A 164 -1.27 -1.71 -4.06
N ILE A 165 -2.32 -2.27 -4.65
CA ILE A 165 -3.44 -2.93 -3.98
C ILE A 165 -3.56 -4.40 -4.42
N SER A 166 -2.44 -5.01 -4.82
CA SER A 166 -2.40 -6.41 -5.23
C SER A 166 -2.84 -7.32 -4.09
N ASN A 167 -3.57 -8.39 -4.44
CA ASN A 167 -4.03 -9.41 -3.50
C ASN A 167 -4.90 -8.90 -2.33
N THR A 168 -5.53 -7.73 -2.44
CA THR A 168 -6.56 -7.28 -1.49
C THR A 168 -7.91 -7.95 -1.81
N SER A 169 -8.10 -9.19 -1.37
CA SER A 169 -9.26 -10.02 -1.77
C SER A 169 -10.62 -9.40 -1.43
N ARG A 170 -10.72 -8.75 -0.27
CA ARG A 170 -11.97 -8.14 0.25
C ARG A 170 -12.19 -6.69 -0.15
N LEU A 171 -11.20 -6.05 -0.78
CA LEU A 171 -11.31 -4.64 -1.15
C LEU A 171 -12.30 -4.50 -2.29
N LYS A 172 -13.45 -3.92 -1.97
CA LYS A 172 -14.50 -3.60 -2.94
C LYS A 172 -14.26 -2.17 -3.41
N MET A 173 -13.62 -2.00 -4.56
CA MET A 173 -13.27 -0.67 -5.03
C MET A 173 -14.49 0.02 -5.65
N LEU A 174 -14.95 1.09 -5.01
CA LEU A 174 -15.90 2.07 -5.56
C LEU A 174 -15.24 3.44 -5.79
N LEU A 175 -13.94 3.57 -5.51
CA LEU A 175 -13.23 4.84 -5.65
C LEU A 175 -12.91 5.12 -7.12
N PRO A 176 -13.29 6.29 -7.63
CA PRO A 176 -12.82 6.76 -8.92
C PRO A 176 -11.34 7.11 -8.79
N LEU A 177 -10.47 6.15 -9.10
CA LEU A 177 -9.01 6.34 -9.15
C LEU A 177 -8.61 7.52 -10.05
N SER A 178 -9.46 7.88 -11.01
CA SER A 178 -9.32 9.09 -11.83
C SER A 178 -9.25 10.40 -11.04
N LYS A 179 -9.79 10.44 -9.80
CA LYS A 179 -9.66 11.63 -8.93
C LYS A 179 -8.26 11.82 -8.36
N LEU A 180 -7.40 10.80 -8.40
CA LEU A 180 -6.01 10.87 -7.96
C LEU A 180 -5.14 11.48 -9.07
N LYS A 181 -5.07 12.82 -9.08
CA LYS A 181 -4.51 13.62 -10.19
C LYS A 181 -3.07 13.29 -10.58
N SER A 182 -2.25 12.85 -9.63
CA SER A 182 -0.83 12.54 -9.86
C SER A 182 -0.56 11.05 -9.99
N LEU A 183 -1.60 10.20 -9.99
CA LEU A 183 -1.44 8.76 -10.00
C LEU A 183 -0.85 8.31 -11.33
N GLN A 184 0.30 7.66 -11.23
CA GLN A 184 1.08 7.21 -12.39
C GLN A 184 1.11 5.70 -12.51
N VAL A 185 0.95 4.95 -11.43
CA VAL A 185 1.00 3.49 -11.44
C VAL A 185 0.00 2.97 -10.44
N VAL A 186 -0.86 2.05 -10.90
CA VAL A 186 -1.70 1.24 -10.03
C VAL A 186 -1.44 -0.23 -10.32
N VAL A 187 -1.16 -0.99 -9.26
CA VAL A 187 -0.95 -2.43 -9.32
C VAL A 187 -2.08 -3.13 -8.56
N GLY A 188 -2.67 -4.18 -9.12
CA GLY A 188 -3.66 -4.99 -8.37
C GLY A 188 -5.11 -4.50 -8.40
N ALA A 189 -5.47 -3.62 -9.34
CA ALA A 189 -6.76 -2.94 -9.34
C ALA A 189 -7.96 -3.88 -9.50
N LYS A 190 -9.03 -3.63 -8.75
CA LYS A 190 -10.29 -4.38 -8.82
C LYS A 190 -11.48 -3.47 -9.12
N PHE A 191 -12.12 -3.61 -10.27
CA PHE A 191 -13.20 -2.71 -10.68
C PHE A 191 -14.56 -3.38 -10.53
N LEU A 192 -15.50 -2.71 -9.83
CA LEU A 192 -16.90 -3.11 -9.74
C LEU A 192 -17.72 -2.38 -10.81
N LEU A 193 -18.19 -3.11 -11.83
CA LEU A 193 -18.89 -2.49 -12.95
C LEU A 193 -20.28 -1.94 -12.61
N GLY A 194 -20.92 -2.46 -11.54
CA GLY A 194 -22.19 -1.91 -11.07
C GLY A 194 -22.09 -0.46 -10.55
N GLY A 195 -20.88 -0.01 -10.18
CA GLY A 195 -20.63 1.34 -9.65
C GLY A 195 -19.64 2.20 -10.45
N LEU A 196 -18.88 1.62 -11.36
CA LEU A 196 -17.85 2.34 -12.13
C LEU A 196 -18.41 2.93 -13.42
N ARG A 197 -18.06 4.19 -13.70
CA ARG A 197 -18.32 4.79 -15.01
C ARG A 197 -17.27 4.35 -16.01
N MET A 198 -17.69 4.00 -17.23
CA MET A 198 -16.77 3.50 -18.25
C MET A 198 -15.69 4.53 -18.61
N GLU A 199 -16.04 5.81 -18.59
CA GLU A 199 -15.12 6.94 -18.79
C GLU A 199 -13.94 6.87 -17.81
N GLU A 200 -14.20 6.60 -16.53
CA GLU A 200 -13.17 6.54 -15.48
C GLU A 200 -12.16 5.41 -15.72
N LEU A 201 -12.62 4.25 -16.23
CA LEU A 201 -11.71 3.17 -16.59
C LEU A 201 -10.82 3.55 -17.79
N GLY A 202 -11.33 4.35 -18.72
CA GLY A 202 -10.58 4.83 -19.88
C GLY A 202 -9.43 5.75 -19.49
N GLU A 203 -9.62 6.62 -18.51
CA GLU A 203 -8.61 7.59 -18.05
C GLU A 203 -7.40 6.93 -17.35
N LEU A 204 -7.50 5.66 -16.94
CA LEU A 204 -6.45 4.95 -16.20
C LEU A 204 -5.43 4.29 -17.13
N HIS A 205 -4.59 5.04 -17.81
CA HIS A 205 -3.65 4.48 -18.81
C HIS A 205 -2.55 3.59 -18.21
N ASN A 206 -2.16 3.84 -16.96
CA ASN A 206 -0.99 3.21 -16.34
C ASN A 206 -1.37 2.15 -15.28
N LEU A 207 -2.10 1.13 -15.71
CA LEU A 207 -2.42 -0.04 -14.90
C LEU A 207 -1.36 -1.12 -15.10
N TYR A 208 -0.80 -1.64 -14.02
CA TYR A 208 0.29 -2.62 -14.01
C TYR A 208 -0.11 -3.91 -13.29
N GLY A 209 0.59 -5.01 -13.61
CA GLY A 209 0.42 -6.28 -12.92
C GLY A 209 -0.97 -6.88 -13.14
N SER A 210 -1.66 -7.26 -12.06
CA SER A 210 -2.98 -7.86 -12.15
C SER A 210 -4.12 -6.84 -12.08
N VAL A 211 -5.10 -6.95 -12.98
CA VAL A 211 -6.38 -6.21 -12.94
C VAL A 211 -7.52 -7.22 -12.86
N SER A 212 -8.44 -7.05 -11.91
CA SER A 212 -9.70 -7.79 -11.86
C SER A 212 -10.87 -6.87 -12.22
N ILE A 213 -11.79 -7.37 -13.03
CA ILE A 213 -13.07 -6.73 -13.33
C ILE A 213 -14.18 -7.64 -12.80
N LEU A 214 -14.99 -7.12 -11.90
CA LEU A 214 -16.04 -7.85 -11.19
C LEU A 214 -17.43 -7.35 -11.60
N GLU A 215 -18.43 -8.20 -11.36
CA GLU A 215 -19.84 -7.94 -11.68
C GLU A 215 -20.10 -7.82 -13.19
N LEU A 216 -19.49 -8.72 -13.97
CA LEU A 216 -19.65 -8.75 -15.43
C LEU A 216 -21.11 -8.84 -15.91
N GLN A 217 -22.04 -9.31 -15.09
CA GLN A 217 -23.47 -9.28 -15.42
C GLN A 217 -24.01 -7.89 -15.72
N ASN A 218 -23.31 -6.83 -15.28
CA ASN A 218 -23.69 -5.45 -15.53
C ASN A 218 -23.17 -4.90 -16.88
N VAL A 219 -22.52 -5.73 -17.71
CA VAL A 219 -21.79 -5.30 -18.94
C VAL A 219 -22.56 -5.58 -20.23
N VAL A 220 -23.77 -6.14 -20.17
CA VAL A 220 -24.50 -6.62 -21.36
C VAL A 220 -24.55 -5.59 -22.49
N ASP A 221 -24.72 -4.30 -22.18
CA ASP A 221 -24.78 -3.21 -23.17
C ASP A 221 -23.45 -2.46 -23.42
N ARG A 222 -22.36 -2.78 -22.71
CA ARG A 222 -21.11 -1.98 -22.68
C ARG A 222 -19.84 -2.76 -22.99
N LYS A 223 -19.98 -3.98 -23.51
CA LYS A 223 -18.88 -4.92 -23.72
C LYS A 223 -17.79 -4.41 -24.68
N GLU A 224 -18.15 -3.89 -25.86
CA GLU A 224 -17.16 -3.40 -26.82
C GLU A 224 -16.39 -2.19 -26.26
N ALA A 225 -17.06 -1.31 -25.51
CA ALA A 225 -16.39 -0.20 -24.82
C ALA A 225 -15.40 -0.69 -23.75
N LEU A 226 -15.72 -1.78 -23.04
CA LEU A 226 -14.81 -2.38 -22.06
C LEU A 226 -13.56 -2.94 -22.72
N LYS A 227 -13.77 -3.70 -23.80
CA LYS A 227 -12.69 -4.26 -24.61
C LYS A 227 -11.76 -3.18 -25.15
N GLU A 228 -12.31 -2.13 -25.76
CA GLU A 228 -11.53 -1.02 -26.30
C GLU A 228 -10.67 -0.37 -25.22
N LYS A 229 -11.27 -0.06 -24.05
CA LYS A 229 -10.55 0.53 -22.92
C LYS A 229 -9.47 -0.36 -22.34
N MET A 230 -9.66 -1.69 -22.36
CA MET A 230 -8.67 -2.64 -21.85
C MET A 230 -7.54 -2.91 -22.85
N ARG A 231 -7.81 -2.82 -24.16
CA ARG A 231 -6.79 -2.96 -25.22
C ARG A 231 -5.68 -1.91 -25.12
N GLU A 232 -5.99 -0.73 -24.61
CA GLU A 232 -5.03 0.36 -24.44
C GLU A 232 -4.11 0.16 -23.21
N LYS A 233 -4.36 -0.85 -22.36
CA LYS A 233 -3.63 -1.07 -21.10
C LYS A 233 -2.45 -2.04 -21.26
N ASN A 234 -1.42 -1.57 -21.96
CA ASN A 234 -0.25 -2.37 -22.37
C ASN A 234 0.59 -2.96 -21.22
N HIS A 235 0.42 -2.49 -19.98
CA HIS A 235 1.20 -2.92 -18.82
C HIS A 235 0.47 -3.91 -17.91
N VAL A 236 -0.75 -4.33 -18.28
CA VAL A 236 -1.51 -5.33 -17.54
C VAL A 236 -0.98 -6.72 -17.89
N GLU A 237 -0.43 -7.41 -16.90
CA GLU A 237 0.15 -8.75 -17.04
C GLU A 237 -0.90 -9.85 -16.84
N LYS A 238 -1.91 -9.60 -16.01
CA LYS A 238 -2.98 -10.55 -15.69
C LYS A 238 -4.33 -9.84 -15.64
N LEU A 239 -5.26 -10.26 -16.49
CA LEU A 239 -6.66 -9.80 -16.46
C LEU A 239 -7.57 -10.91 -15.92
N SER A 240 -8.25 -10.64 -14.82
CA SER A 240 -9.28 -11.51 -14.24
C SER A 240 -10.67 -10.92 -14.49
N LEU A 241 -11.61 -11.75 -14.89
CA LEU A 241 -12.97 -11.34 -15.23
C LEU A 241 -13.94 -12.19 -14.40
N GLU A 242 -14.70 -11.57 -13.52
CA GLU A 242 -15.46 -12.25 -12.46
C GLU A 242 -16.94 -11.84 -12.49
N TRP A 243 -17.83 -12.83 -12.44
CA TRP A 243 -19.27 -12.66 -12.27
C TRP A 243 -19.60 -12.67 -10.78
N SER A 244 -20.60 -11.89 -10.34
CA SER A 244 -21.08 -12.05 -8.95
C SER A 244 -21.85 -13.36 -8.83
N GLY A 245 -21.64 -14.10 -7.74
CA GLY A 245 -22.20 -15.44 -7.52
C GLY A 245 -23.73 -15.56 -7.36
N SER A 246 -24.53 -14.61 -7.86
CA SER A 246 -26.00 -14.73 -7.88
C SER A 246 -26.49 -15.29 -9.21
N ILE A 247 -26.92 -16.54 -9.13
CA ILE A 247 -27.77 -17.31 -10.06
C ILE A 247 -28.54 -16.44 -11.06
N ALA A 248 -28.16 -16.45 -12.34
CA ALA A 248 -29.04 -16.17 -13.46
C ALA A 248 -28.47 -16.72 -14.78
N ASN A 249 -28.48 -18.04 -14.91
CA ASN A 249 -28.88 -18.84 -16.09
C ASN A 249 -28.69 -18.34 -17.54
N ASN A 250 -27.71 -17.49 -17.88
CA ASN A 250 -27.42 -17.07 -19.26
C ASN A 250 -26.00 -17.44 -19.67
N SER A 251 -25.76 -18.75 -19.81
CA SER A 251 -24.49 -19.30 -20.32
C SER A 251 -24.10 -18.73 -21.69
N GLN A 252 -25.07 -18.25 -22.48
CA GLN A 252 -24.80 -17.60 -23.76
C GLN A 252 -24.19 -16.20 -23.57
N THR A 253 -24.72 -15.36 -22.69
CA THR A 253 -24.16 -14.02 -22.41
C THR A 253 -22.76 -14.11 -21.79
N GLU A 254 -22.54 -15.09 -20.90
CA GLU A 254 -21.22 -15.38 -20.32
C GLU A 254 -20.20 -15.82 -21.38
N ARG A 255 -20.58 -16.75 -22.27
CA ARG A 255 -19.74 -17.22 -23.38
C ARG A 255 -19.47 -16.12 -24.38
N ASP A 256 -20.48 -15.32 -24.72
CA ASP A 256 -20.33 -14.21 -25.64
C ASP A 256 -19.33 -13.21 -25.07
N ILE A 257 -19.42 -12.84 -23.77
CA ILE A 257 -18.47 -11.91 -23.11
C ILE A 257 -17.03 -12.44 -23.12
N LEU A 258 -16.84 -13.75 -22.89
CA LEU A 258 -15.52 -14.40 -22.83
C LEU A 258 -14.97 -14.85 -24.19
N ASP A 259 -15.76 -14.74 -25.26
CA ASP A 259 -15.33 -15.22 -26.57
C ASP A 259 -14.05 -14.48 -26.99
N LYS A 260 -13.01 -15.22 -27.43
CA LYS A 260 -11.63 -14.72 -27.60
C LYS A 260 -11.47 -13.55 -28.57
N ARG A 261 -12.54 -13.20 -29.29
CA ARG A 261 -12.61 -12.01 -30.14
C ARG A 261 -13.03 -10.75 -29.39
N ALA A 262 -13.37 -10.84 -28.11
CA ALA A 262 -14.19 -9.85 -27.43
C ALA A 262 -13.54 -9.19 -26.21
N ILE A 263 -12.38 -9.68 -25.73
CA ILE A 263 -11.49 -9.00 -24.77
C ILE A 263 -10.05 -9.23 -25.23
#